data_AF-A0A8T7BJJ8-F1
#
_entry.id   AF-A0A8T7BJJ8-F1
#
_cell.length_a   1.000
_cell.length_b   1.000
_cell.length_c   1.000
_cell.angle_alpha   90.00
_cell.angle_beta   90.00
_cell.angle_gamma   90.00
#
_symmetry.space_group_name_H-M   'P 1'
#
loop_
_entity.id
_entity.type
_entity.pdbx_description
1 polymer ?
#
loop_
_entity_poly.entity_id
_entity_poly.type
_entity_poly.pdbx_seq_one_letter_code
_entity_poly.pdbx_strand_id
1 'polypeptide(L)' 'MADLFISYARKDREVVQSLVALLEGFGFSVWWDHHIAGGHAFAGKIEQELNAATAVIVVWSETSVQSDWVL' A
#
# COMPACT_ATOMS: atom_id res chain seq x y z
N MET A 1 -3.99 5.53 12.19
CA MET A 1 -5.03 5.04 11.27
C MET A 1 -4.85 5.84 10.00
N ALA A 2 -4.45 5.19 8.92
CA ALA A 2 -4.31 5.89 7.64
C ALA A 2 -5.67 6.03 6.96
N ASP A 3 -5.87 7.14 6.25
CA ASP A 3 -7.07 7.39 5.45
C ASP A 3 -7.06 6.52 4.19
N LEU A 4 -5.87 6.30 3.61
CA LEU A 4 -5.67 5.59 2.36
C LEU A 4 -4.69 4.42 2.54
N PHE A 5 -5.05 3.26 2.01
CA PHE A 5 -4.17 2.10 1.91
C PHE A 5 -3.75 1.91 0.45
N ILE A 6 -2.45 1.81 0.16
CA ILE A 6 -1.96 1.56 -1.21
C ILE A 6 -1.35 0.17 -1.33
N SER A 7 -1.97 -0.65 -2.16
CA SER A 7 -1.46 -1.96 -2.59
C SER A 7 -0.73 -1.82 -3.92
N TYR A 8 0.50 -2.33 -3.99
CA TYR A 8 1.33 -2.22 -5.18
C TYR A 8 2.42 -3.30 -5.23
N ALA A 9 2.95 -3.58 -6.42
CA ALA A 9 4.09 -4.47 -6.55
C ALA A 9 5.37 -3.75 -6.14
N ARG A 10 6.27 -4.40 -5.39
CA ARG A 10 7.54 -3.78 -4.92
C ARG A 10 8.37 -3.12 -6.04
N LYS A 11 8.26 -3.62 -7.28
CA LYS A 11 8.93 -3.04 -8.46
C LYS A 11 8.40 -1.66 -8.85
N ASP A 12 7.16 -1.34 -8.48
CA ASP A 12 6.51 -0.06 -8.77
C ASP A 12 6.76 0.99 -7.67
N ARG A 13 7.62 0.71 -6.68
CA ARG A 13 7.83 1.54 -5.50
C ARG A 13 8.16 2.99 -5.81
N GLU A 14 8.99 3.27 -6.81
CA GLU A 14 9.34 4.65 -7.18
C GLU A 14 8.12 5.44 -7.68
N VAL A 15 7.26 4.80 -8.45
CA VAL A 15 6.01 5.39 -8.95
C VAL A 15 5.04 5.61 -7.80
N VAL A 16 4.88 4.61 -6.93
CA VAL A 16 3.98 4.70 -5.77
C VAL A 16 4.45 5.76 -4.78
N GLN A 17 5.75 5.95 -4.61
CA GLN A 17 6.29 7.01 -3.76
C GLN A 17 5.87 8.40 -4.20
N SER A 18 5.84 8.63 -5.51
CA SER A 18 5.39 9.90 -6.07
C SER A 18 3.88 10.10 -5.84
N LEU A 19 3.09 9.03 -5.99
CA LEU A 19 1.65 9.06 -5.71
C LEU A 19 1.35 9.36 -4.24
N VAL A 20 2.12 8.78 -3.32
CA VAL A 20 1.94 9.01 -1.88
C VAL A 20 2.26 10.44 -1.53
N ALA A 21 3.42 10.95 -1.96
CA ALA A 21 3.81 12.33 -1.68
C ALA A 21 2.75 13.34 -2.16
N LEU A 22 2.11 13.04 -3.30
CA LEU A 22 0.99 13.82 -3.82
C LEU A 22 -0.24 13.76 -2.89
N LEU A 23 -0.65 12.55 -2.48
CA LEU A 23 -1.82 12.33 -1.60
C LEU A 23 -1.61 12.94 -0.21
N GLU A 24 -0.42 12.80 0.36
CA GLU A 24 -0.03 13.46 1.61
C GLU A 24 -0.03 14.99 1.46
N GLY A 25 0.37 15.51 0.29
CA GLY A 25 0.26 16.93 -0.04
C GLY A 25 -1.17 17.45 -0.07
N PHE A 26 -2.16 16.59 -0.29
CA PHE A 26 -3.59 16.90 -0.17
C PHE A 26 -4.13 16.74 1.26
N GLY A 27 -3.29 16.35 2.22
CA GLY A 27 -3.65 16.21 3.63
C GLY A 27 -4.17 14.82 4.02
N PHE A 28 -4.07 13.82 3.14
CA PHE A 28 -4.41 12.44 3.48
C PHE A 28 -3.26 11.76 4.21
N SER A 29 -3.59 10.94 5.21
CA SER A 29 -2.63 9.98 5.76
C SER A 29 -2.63 8.70 4.91
N VAL A 30 -1.45 8.28 4.46
CA VAL A 30 -1.30 7.17 3.51
C VAL A 30 -0.48 6.04 4.13
N TRP A 31 -1.02 4.83 4.08
CA TRP A 31 -0.32 3.61 4.44
C TRP A 31 0.17 2.90 3.18
N TRP A 32 1.49 2.76 3.06
CA TRP A 32 2.16 2.07 1.97
C TRP A 32 3.58 1.66 2.43
N ASP A 33 4.05 0.51 1.95
CA ASP A 33 5.26 -0.23 2.32
C ASP A 33 6.35 0.52 3.15
N HIS A 34 6.30 0.36 4.48
CA HIS A 34 7.49 0.45 5.31
C HIS A 34 8.26 -0.87 5.21
N HIS A 35 9.60 -0.82 5.22
CA HIS A 35 10.48 -1.99 5.30
C HIS A 35 10.05 -2.98 6.41
N ILE A 36 9.17 -3.95 6.11
CA ILE A 36 8.81 -4.99 7.08
C ILE A 36 9.43 -6.29 6.61
N ALA A 37 10.60 -6.57 7.18
CA ALA A 37 11.25 -7.85 7.11
C ALA A 37 10.42 -8.90 7.87
N GLY A 38 9.62 -9.68 7.14
CA GLY A 38 9.26 -11.08 7.44
C GLY A 38 8.36 -11.40 8.64
N GLY A 39 7.26 -12.11 8.39
CA GLY A 39 6.62 -13.01 9.37
C GLY A 39 5.09 -12.94 9.49
N HIS A 40 4.47 -13.97 10.06
CA HIS A 40 3.02 -14.15 10.25
C HIS A 40 2.31 -13.01 11.02
N ALA A 41 3.03 -12.17 11.75
CA ALA A 41 2.50 -10.96 12.38
C ALA A 41 2.10 -9.86 11.37
N PHE A 42 2.49 -10.01 10.10
CA PHE A 42 2.26 -9.06 9.01
C PHE A 42 0.84 -9.10 8.45
N ALA A 43 0.28 -10.30 8.28
CA ALA A 43 -1.08 -10.46 7.75
C ALA A 43 -2.12 -9.76 8.63
N GLY A 44 -2.02 -9.92 9.96
CA GLY A 44 -2.93 -9.28 10.90
C GLY A 44 -2.84 -7.75 10.89
N LYS A 45 -1.65 -7.18 10.69
CA LYS A 45 -1.48 -5.71 10.60
C LYS A 45 -2.01 -5.15 9.28
N ILE A 46 -1.81 -5.87 8.17
CA ILE A 46 -2.44 -5.51 6.89
C ILE A 46 -3.94 -5.53 7.03
N GLU A 47 -4.54 -6.61 7.55
CA GLU A 47 -5.99 -6.70 7.73
C GLU A 47 -6.53 -5.58 8.63
N GLN A 48 -5.81 -5.22 9.70
CA GLN A 48 -6.20 -4.11 10.56
C GLN A 48 -6.20 -2.77 9.83
N GLU A 49 -5.13 -2.44 9.10
CA GLU A 49 -5.04 -1.17 8.36
C GLU A 49 -5.99 -1.17 7.15
N LEU A 50 -6.21 -2.31 6.50
CA LEU A 50 -7.16 -2.47 5.40
C LEU A 50 -8.60 -2.24 5.89
N ASN A 51 -8.97 -2.80 7.05
CA ASN A 51 -10.29 -2.58 7.65
C ASN A 51 -10.47 -1.16 8.20
N ALA A 52 -9.38 -0.48 8.56
CA ALA A 52 -9.42 0.85 9.11
C ALA A 52 -9.30 1.96 8.05
N ALA A 53 -8.78 1.65 6.86
CA ALA A 53 -8.64 2.59 5.76
C ALA A 53 -10.01 3.03 5.23
N THR A 54 -10.14 4.33 4.95
CA THR A 54 -11.36 4.88 4.35
C THR A 54 -11.46 4.51 2.87
N ALA A 55 -10.30 4.38 2.20
CA ALA A 55 -10.24 3.88 0.83
C ALA A 55 -8.96 3.07 0.57
N VAL A 56 -9.05 2.16 -0.39
CA VAL A 56 -7.96 1.31 -0.86
C VAL A 56 -7.64 1.69 -2.32
N ILE A 57 -6.37 1.92 -2.60
CA ILE A 57 -5.84 2.19 -3.95
C ILE A 57 -4.97 1.00 -4.35
N VAL A 58 -5.32 0.35 -5.46
CA VAL A 58 -4.53 -0.75 -6.02
C VAL A 58 -3.81 -0.24 -7.27
N VAL A 59 -2.48 -0.29 -7.26
CA VAL A 59 -1.66 0.12 -8.40
C VAL A 59 -1.42 -1.09 -9.31
N TRP A 60 -2.05 -1.06 -10.48
CA TRP A 60 -1.96 -2.13 -11.46
C TRP A 60 -0.81 -1.86 -12.44
N SER A 61 0.09 -2.82 -12.58
CA SER A 61 1.18 -2.83 -13.55
C SER A 61 1.36 -4.25 -14.12
N GLU A 62 2.11 -4.40 -15.21
CA GLU A 62 2.48 -5.72 -15.71
C GLU A 62 3.16 -6.59 -14.63
N THR A 63 3.84 -5.95 -13.68
CA THR A 63 4.51 -6.65 -12.58
C THR A 63 3.58 -6.93 -11.40
N SER A 64 2.48 -6.19 -11.26
CA SER A 64 1.48 -6.43 -10.21
C SER A 64 0.60 -7.63 -10.53
N VAL A 65 0.30 -7.87 -11.80
CA VAL A 65 -0.50 -9.04 -12.25
C VAL A 65 0.23 -10.36 -12.00
N GLN A 66 1.56 -10.34 -11.87
CA GLN A 66 2.37 -11.51 -11.54
C GLN A 66 2.63 -11.67 -10.03
N SER A 67 2.08 -10.80 -9.18
CA SER A 67 2.31 -10.81 -7.74
C SER A 67 1.18 -11.53 -7.02
N ASP A 68 1.49 -12.56 -6.23
CA ASP A 68 0.51 -13.32 -5.42
C ASP A 68 -0.25 -12.47 -4.38
N TRP A 69 0.15 -11.21 -4.20
CA TRP A 69 -0.30 -10.32 -3.12
C TRP A 69 -0.98 -9.04 -3.62
N VAL A 70 -1.14 -8.86 -4.95
CA VAL A 70 -1.87 -7.73 -5.53
C VAL A 70 -3.11 -8.26 -6.27
N LEU A 71 -4.29 -7.98 -5.72
CA LEU A 71 -5.60 -8.27 -6.32
C LEU A 71 -6.34 -6.95 -6.57
#